data_AF-A0A509JKF9-F1
#
_entry.id   AF-A0A509JKF9-F1
#
_cell.length_a   1.000
_cell.length_b   1.000
_cell.length_c   1.000
_cell.angle_alpha   90.00
_cell.angle_beta   90.00
_cell.angle_gamma   90.00
#
_symmetry.space_group_name_H-M   'P 1'
#
loop_
_entity.id
_entity.type
_entity.pdbx_description
1 polymer ?
#
loop_
_entity_poly.entity_id
_entity_poly.type
_entity_poly.pdbx_seq_one_letter_code
_entity_poly.pdbx_strand_id
1 'polypeptide(L)'
;MLETCRQHCCELLLAPAYDIVNTTAYIPQDVLALDVVGNKTLFASRQGLLEFAQVCDVARPTEVIRKQLQALERLLARSTELCEQAPHVVAAIRQCAVPFMQTFG
;
A
#
# COMPACT_ATOMS: atom_id res chain seq x y z
N MET A 1 48.64 17.96 7.48
CA MET A 1 48.00 17.16 8.54
C MET A 1 46.52 17.51 8.59
N LEU A 2 45.73 16.92 7.70
CA LEU A 2 44.27 16.80 7.75
C LEU A 2 43.84 15.82 6.63
N GLU A 3 44.59 14.73 6.49
CA GLU A 3 44.14 13.52 5.82
C GLU A 3 43.78 12.56 6.95
N THR A 4 42.49 12.48 7.29
CA THR A 4 41.81 11.33 7.93
C THR A 4 40.52 11.81 8.60
N CYS A 5 39.44 11.90 7.84
CA CYS A 5 38.14 11.53 8.37
C CYS A 5 37.46 10.71 7.29
N ARG A 6 37.51 9.39 7.49
CA ARG A 6 37.00 8.36 6.58
C ARG A 6 35.58 8.73 6.14
N GLN A 7 35.39 8.89 4.83
CA GLN A 7 34.10 8.73 4.18
C GLN A 7 33.57 7.31 4.44
N HIS A 8 32.92 7.11 5.58
CA HIS A 8 31.92 6.06 5.72
C HIS A 8 30.58 6.69 5.37
N CYS A 9 30.27 6.72 4.07
CA CYS A 9 28.88 6.76 3.65
C CYS A 9 28.28 5.42 4.05
N CYS A 10 27.70 5.33 5.25
CA CYS A 10 26.81 4.23 5.57
C CYS A 10 25.56 4.40 4.71
N GLU A 11 25.49 3.64 3.61
CA GLU A 11 24.28 3.55 2.80
C GLU A 11 23.15 3.00 3.69
N LEU A 12 22.08 3.78 3.83
CA LEU A 12 20.89 3.39 4.55
C LEU A 12 19.90 2.77 3.55
N LEU A 13 19.45 1.56 3.85
CA LEU A 13 18.47 0.83 3.06
C LEU A 13 17.20 0.63 3.88
N LEU A 14 16.06 0.60 3.20
CA LEU A 14 14.80 0.23 3.84
C LEU A 14 14.85 -1.25 4.20
N ALA A 15 14.58 -1.55 5.47
CA ALA A 15 14.27 -2.91 5.89
C ALA A 15 12.94 -3.36 5.25
N PRO A 16 12.70 -4.68 5.13
CA PRO A 16 11.40 -5.20 4.73
C PRO A 16 10.28 -4.65 5.62
N ALA A 17 9.10 -4.43 5.03
CA ALA A 17 7.91 -4.09 5.79
C ALA A 17 7.51 -5.26 6.70
N TYR A 18 7.23 -4.97 7.97
CA TYR A 18 6.80 -5.92 8.98
C TYR A 18 5.51 -5.43 9.64
N ASP A 19 4.87 -6.28 10.43
CA ASP A 19 3.62 -5.98 11.16
C ASP A 19 2.46 -5.57 10.23
N ILE A 20 2.31 -6.29 9.11
CA ILE A 20 1.21 -6.08 8.17
C ILE A 20 -0.01 -6.86 8.64
N VAL A 21 -1.04 -6.13 9.06
CA VAL A 21 -2.33 -6.68 9.49
C VAL A 21 -3.48 -6.00 8.74
N ASN A 22 -4.54 -6.74 8.43
CA ASN A 22 -5.78 -6.15 7.92
C ASN A 22 -6.67 -5.78 9.10
N THR A 23 -6.53 -4.56 9.59
CA THR A 23 -7.35 -4.00 10.67
C THR A 23 -8.79 -3.80 10.26
N THR A 24 -9.08 -3.48 8.98
CA THR A 24 -10.44 -3.31 8.46
C THR A 24 -11.31 -4.55 8.64
N ALA A 25 -10.70 -5.74 8.63
CA ALA A 25 -11.40 -7.01 8.87
C ALA A 25 -12.00 -7.10 10.29
N TYR A 26 -11.48 -6.33 11.26
CA TYR A 26 -11.91 -6.34 12.66
C TYR A 26 -12.46 -4.96 13.11
N ILE A 27 -12.14 -3.90 12.37
CA ILE A 27 -12.54 -2.51 12.62
C ILE A 27 -13.08 -1.94 11.29
N PRO A 28 -14.38 -2.08 10.99
CA PRO A 28 -14.93 -1.80 9.66
C PRO A 28 -14.77 -0.34 9.17
N GLN A 29 -14.58 0.62 10.07
CA GLN A 29 -14.34 2.03 9.78
C GLN A 29 -12.94 2.48 10.21
N ASP A 30 -11.96 1.59 10.10
CA ASP A 30 -10.58 1.95 10.42
C ASP A 30 -10.03 3.06 9.51
N VAL A 31 -9.03 3.77 10.03
CA VAL A 31 -8.38 4.89 9.37
C VAL A 31 -6.89 4.63 9.20
N LEU A 32 -6.28 5.22 8.19
CA LEU A 32 -4.85 5.15 7.95
C LEU A 32 -4.07 5.72 9.13
N ALA A 33 -2.96 5.06 9.46
CA ALA A 33 -2.03 5.54 10.49
C ALA A 33 -1.32 6.84 10.07
N LEU A 34 -1.05 6.99 8.77
CA LEU A 34 -0.43 8.18 8.18
C LEU A 34 -1.40 8.87 7.22
N ASP A 35 -1.38 10.20 7.23
CA ASP A 35 -2.26 11.01 6.39
C ASP A 35 -1.78 11.00 4.94
N VAL A 36 -2.71 10.84 4.00
CA VAL A 36 -2.49 11.08 2.57
C VAL A 36 -3.12 12.42 2.22
N VAL A 37 -2.30 13.46 2.03
CA VAL A 37 -2.75 14.83 1.74
C VAL A 37 -3.78 15.31 2.78
N GLY A 38 -3.47 15.14 4.07
CA GLY A 38 -4.35 15.54 5.18
C GLY A 38 -5.60 14.66 5.39
N ASN A 39 -5.71 13.54 4.67
CA ASN A 39 -6.82 12.60 4.80
C ASN A 39 -6.36 11.26 5.38
N LYS A 40 -7.09 10.77 6.39
CA LYS A 40 -6.87 9.45 7.00
C LYS A 40 -7.73 8.35 6.40
N THR A 41 -8.71 8.68 5.57
CA THR A 41 -9.56 7.64 4.98
C THR A 41 -8.94 7.11 3.69
N LEU A 42 -8.94 5.79 3.52
CA LEU A 42 -8.51 5.12 2.28
C LEU A 42 -9.27 5.64 1.04
N PHE A 43 -10.50 6.10 1.23
CA PHE A 43 -11.41 6.47 0.16
C PHE A 43 -11.28 7.93 -0.29
N ALA A 44 -10.75 8.84 0.55
CA ALA A 44 -10.73 10.26 0.25
C ALA A 44 -9.77 10.65 -0.88
N SER A 45 -8.92 9.76 -1.42
CA SER A 45 -7.98 10.23 -2.43
C SER A 45 -7.43 9.16 -3.37
N ARG A 46 -8.26 8.65 -4.30
CA ARG A 46 -7.69 8.11 -5.56
C ARG A 46 -6.90 9.20 -6.27
N GLN A 47 -7.47 10.40 -6.31
CA GLN A 47 -6.83 11.61 -6.79
C GLN A 47 -5.68 12.05 -5.88
N GLY A 48 -5.88 12.11 -4.56
CA GLY A 48 -4.80 12.52 -3.67
C GLY A 48 -3.67 11.49 -3.53
N LEU A 49 -3.86 10.20 -3.85
CA LEU A 49 -2.74 9.27 -4.03
C LEU A 49 -1.91 9.62 -5.26
N LEU A 50 -2.54 10.08 -6.35
CA LEU A 50 -1.82 10.57 -7.53
C LEU A 50 -1.13 11.91 -7.25
N GLU A 51 -1.75 12.81 -6.49
CA GLU A 51 -1.13 14.08 -6.06
C GLU A 51 0.02 13.84 -5.09
N PHE A 52 -0.18 12.96 -4.10
CA PHE A 52 0.87 12.59 -3.16
C PHE A 52 2.05 11.90 -3.85
N ALA A 53 1.76 11.06 -4.85
CA ALA A 53 2.80 10.47 -5.68
C ALA A 53 3.66 11.52 -6.40
N GLN A 54 3.08 12.64 -6.84
CA GLN A 54 3.86 13.75 -7.42
C GLN A 54 4.78 14.39 -6.39
N VAL A 55 4.30 14.61 -5.15
CA VAL A 55 5.10 15.13 -4.04
C VAL A 55 6.25 14.19 -3.68
N CYS A 56 6.02 12.88 -3.76
CA CYS A 56 7.01 11.85 -3.46
C CYS A 56 7.90 11.44 -4.65
N ASP A 57 7.77 12.09 -5.81
CA ASP A 57 8.49 11.75 -7.06
C ASP A 57 8.34 10.27 -7.49
N VAL A 58 7.13 9.71 -7.31
CA VAL A 58 6.83 8.34 -7.72
C VAL A 58 6.56 8.30 -9.21
N ALA A 59 7.42 7.61 -9.96
CA ALA A 59 7.26 7.42 -11.39
C ALA A 59 6.03 6.56 -11.74
N ARG A 60 5.23 7.02 -12.72
CA ARG A 60 4.08 6.29 -13.31
C ARG A 60 3.11 5.71 -12.25
N PRO A 61 2.56 6.54 -11.34
CA PRO A 61 1.82 6.06 -10.17
C PRO A 61 0.59 5.22 -10.50
N THR A 62 -0.13 5.56 -11.58
CA THR A 62 -1.26 4.77 -12.09
C THR A 62 -0.87 3.33 -12.42
N GLU A 63 0.33 3.11 -12.94
CA GLU A 63 0.79 1.75 -13.27
C GLU A 63 1.25 0.99 -12.05
N VAL A 64 1.83 1.67 -11.07
CA VAL A 64 2.13 1.06 -9.77
C VAL A 64 0.83 0.54 -9.16
N ILE A 65 -0.22 1.36 -9.11
CA ILE A 65 -1.55 0.96 -8.61
C ILE A 65 -2.07 -0.25 -9.39
N ARG A 66 -2.08 -0.19 -10.73
CA ARG A 66 -2.57 -1.31 -11.56
C ARG A 66 -1.80 -2.62 -11.33
N LYS A 67 -0.47 -2.54 -11.18
CA LYS A 67 0.36 -3.72 -10.86
C LYS A 67 -0.01 -4.33 -9.51
N GLN A 68 -0.29 -3.50 -8.50
CA GLN A 68 -0.74 -3.99 -7.19
C GLN A 68 -2.11 -4.65 -7.28
N LEU A 69 -3.06 -4.09 -8.04
CA LEU A 69 -4.38 -4.69 -8.27
C LEU A 69 -4.27 -6.05 -8.96
N GLN A 70 -3.46 -6.16 -10.02
CA GLN A 70 -3.23 -7.43 -10.70
C GLN A 70 -2.51 -8.45 -9.81
N ALA A 71 -1.61 -8.00 -8.94
CA ALA A 71 -0.94 -8.87 -7.98
C ALA A 71 -1.93 -9.38 -6.92
N LEU A 72 -2.84 -8.52 -6.48
CA LEU A 72 -3.92 -8.87 -5.56
C LEU A 72 -4.82 -9.95 -6.15
N GLU A 73 -5.32 -9.76 -7.38
CA GLU A 73 -6.18 -10.75 -8.04
C GLU A 73 -5.49 -12.10 -8.18
N ARG A 74 -4.22 -12.09 -8.64
CA ARG A 74 -3.41 -13.32 -8.75
C ARG A 74 -3.16 -13.99 -7.40
N LEU A 75 -2.95 -13.21 -6.34
CA LEU A 75 -2.76 -13.73 -4.99
C LEU A 75 -4.04 -14.37 -4.46
N LEU A 76 -5.19 -13.72 -4.60
CA LEU A 76 -6.47 -14.29 -4.17
C LEU A 76 -6.83 -15.56 -4.95
N ALA A 77 -6.54 -15.58 -6.26
CA ALA A 77 -6.82 -16.75 -7.10
C ALA A 77 -5.93 -17.96 -6.75
N ARG A 78 -4.67 -17.76 -6.35
CA ARG A 78 -3.75 -18.86 -6.02
C ARG A 78 -3.84 -19.34 -4.57
N SER A 79 -4.42 -18.54 -3.68
CA SER A 79 -4.46 -18.78 -2.23
C SER A 79 -5.85 -19.20 -1.74
N THR A 80 -6.53 -20.10 -2.48
CA THR A 80 -7.93 -20.48 -2.21
C THR A 80 -8.14 -21.01 -0.79
N GLU A 81 -7.25 -21.88 -0.30
CA GLU A 81 -7.33 -22.43 1.06
C GLU A 81 -7.28 -21.34 2.14
N LEU A 82 -6.37 -20.37 1.99
CA LEU A 82 -6.28 -19.23 2.92
C LEU A 82 -7.53 -18.33 2.82
N CYS A 83 -8.10 -18.20 1.63
CA CYS A 83 -9.33 -17.44 1.44
C CYS A 83 -10.53 -18.08 2.16
N GLU A 84 -10.60 -19.41 2.15
CA GLU A 84 -11.62 -20.19 2.87
C GLU A 84 -11.44 -20.11 4.39
N GLN A 85 -10.20 -20.07 4.87
CA GLN A 85 -9.90 -19.95 6.30
C GLN A 85 -10.23 -18.57 6.87
N ALA A 86 -10.11 -17.50 6.08
CA ALA A 86 -10.29 -16.13 6.53
C ALA A 86 -11.26 -15.32 5.62
N PRO A 87 -12.54 -15.73 5.51
CA PRO A 87 -13.47 -15.11 4.56
C PRO A 87 -13.75 -13.64 4.86
N HIS A 88 -13.72 -13.23 6.13
CA HIS A 88 -13.90 -11.84 6.56
C HIS A 88 -12.73 -10.94 6.13
N VAL A 89 -11.49 -11.46 6.17
CA VAL A 89 -10.30 -10.75 5.67
C VAL A 89 -10.38 -10.58 4.16
N VAL A 90 -10.78 -11.63 3.44
CA VAL A 90 -10.96 -11.57 1.98
C VAL A 90 -12.05 -10.56 1.60
N ALA A 91 -13.16 -10.54 2.32
CA ALA A 91 -14.24 -9.58 2.10
C ALA A 91 -13.74 -8.13 2.28
N ALA A 92 -13.02 -7.85 3.38
CA ALA A 92 -12.43 -6.55 3.64
C ALA A 92 -11.46 -6.11 2.53
N ILE A 93 -10.54 -7.01 2.13
CA ILE A 93 -9.60 -6.78 1.02
C ILE A 93 -10.36 -6.41 -0.26
N ARG A 94 -11.38 -7.18 -0.64
CA ARG A 94 -12.17 -6.94 -1.86
C ARG A 94 -12.91 -5.62 -1.78
N GLN A 95 -13.55 -5.32 -0.65
CA GLN A 95 -14.26 -4.07 -0.43
C GLN A 95 -13.33 -2.85 -0.58
N CYS A 96 -12.12 -2.91 0.00
CA CYS A 96 -11.12 -1.86 -0.14
C CYS A 96 -10.60 -1.72 -1.59
N ALA A 97 -10.51 -2.83 -2.34
CA ALA A 97 -9.99 -2.82 -3.71
C ALA A 97 -11.00 -2.30 -4.74
N VAL A 98 -12.30 -2.50 -4.55
CA VAL A 98 -13.37 -2.14 -5.53
C VAL A 98 -13.23 -0.71 -6.08
N PRO A 99 -13.07 0.35 -5.26
CA PRO A 99 -12.97 1.71 -5.78
C PRO A 99 -11.74 1.93 -6.69
N PHE A 100 -10.64 1.23 -6.40
CA PHE A 100 -9.42 1.28 -7.22
C PHE A 100 -9.60 0.50 -8.52
N MET A 101 -10.22 -0.68 -8.46
CA MET A 101 -10.56 -1.47 -9.65
C MET A 101 -11.47 -0.69 -10.61
N GLN A 102 -12.47 0.03 -10.09
CA GLN A 102 -13.37 0.85 -10.92
C GLN A 102 -12.68 2.04 -11.61
N THR A 103 -11.52 2.47 -11.10
CA THR A 103 -10.82 3.68 -11.59
C THR A 103 -9.57 3.34 -12.41
N PHE A 104 -8.85 2.28 -12.03
CA PHE A 104 -7.53 1.95 -12.56
C PHE A 104 -7.42 0.53 -13.13
N GLY A 105 -8.42 -0.31 -12.86
CA GLY A 105 -8.53 -1.69 -13.36
C GLY A 105 -8.66 -1.78 -14.87
#